data_AF-A0A3D1IN86-F1
#
_entry.id   AF-A0A3D1IN86-F1
#
_cell.length_a   1.000
_cell.length_b   1.000
_cell.length_c   1.000
_cell.angle_alpha   90.00
_cell.angle_beta   90.00
_cell.angle_gamma   90.00
#
_symmetry.space_group_name_H-M   'P 1'
#
loop_
_entity.id
_entity.type
_entity.pdbx_description
1 polymer ?
#
loop_
_entity_poly.entity_id
_entity_poly.type
_entity_poly.pdbx_seq_one_letter_code
_entity_poly.pdbx_strand_id
1 'polypeptide(L)' 'MENIVEISDQERSKSADLLICDCFQVKASAIHEAINEGNAQTICEITRQTNAGSGCGSCQCR' A
#
# COMPACT_ATOMS: atom_id res chain seq x y z
N MET A 1 4.52 -32.84 13.51
CA MET A 1 3.93 -31.57 13.97
C MET A 1 4.93 -30.50 13.60
N GLU A 2 4.92 -30.14 12.32
CA GLU A 2 5.88 -29.20 11.75
C GLU A 2 5.15 -27.87 11.61
N ASN A 3 5.56 -26.92 12.46
CA ASN A 3 5.11 -25.54 12.39
C ASN A 3 5.60 -24.95 11.07
N ILE A 4 4.69 -24.87 10.10
CA ILE A 4 4.81 -23.95 8.99
C ILE A 4 4.79 -22.56 9.62
N VAL A 5 5.97 -21.96 9.67
CA VAL A 5 6.16 -20.60 10.16
C VAL A 5 5.26 -19.70 9.33
N GLU A 6 4.30 -19.06 9.99
CA GLU A 6 3.58 -17.89 9.47
C GLU A 6 4.63 -16.80 9.28
N ILE A 7 5.29 -16.83 8.14
CA ILE A 7 6.11 -15.71 7.69
C ILE A 7 5.10 -14.63 7.34
N SER A 8 4.76 -13.80 8.31
CA SER A 8 4.06 -12.55 8.06
C SER A 8 4.83 -11.81 6.96
N ASP A 9 4.13 -11.43 5.90
CA ASP A 9 4.65 -10.84 4.66
C ASP A 9 5.55 -9.59 4.84
N GLN A 10 5.72 -9.15 6.09
CA GLN A 10 6.38 -7.93 6.53
C GLN A 10 7.92 -7.98 6.47
N GLU A 11 8.56 -9.16 6.37
CA GLU A 11 10.04 -9.24 6.36
C GLU A 11 10.67 -9.43 4.97
N ARG A 12 9.89 -9.52 3.88
CA ARG A 12 10.47 -9.78 2.53
C ARG A 12 11.01 -8.53 1.83
N SER A 13 10.61 -7.33 2.23
CA SER A 13 10.78 -6.12 1.39
C SER A 13 11.18 -4.87 2.18
N LYS A 14 12.17 -4.97 3.09
CA LYS A 14 12.76 -3.80 3.76
C LYS A 14 13.78 -3.05 2.88
N SER A 15 13.70 -3.23 1.56
CA SER A 15 14.61 -2.68 0.57
C SER A 15 13.85 -1.70 -0.32
N ALA A 16 13.93 -0.42 0.06
CA ALA A 16 13.35 0.75 -0.61
C ALA A 16 11.81 0.80 -0.67
N ASP A 17 11.22 1.64 0.18
CA ASP A 17 9.81 1.99 0.12
C ASP A 17 9.51 2.75 -1.19
N LEU A 18 8.76 2.11 -2.09
CA LEU A 18 8.53 2.58 -3.45
C LEU A 18 7.56 3.77 -3.45
N LEU A 19 7.96 4.85 -4.12
CA LEU A 19 7.07 5.99 -4.35
C LEU A 19 6.06 5.63 -5.46
N ILE A 20 4.77 5.60 -5.11
CA ILE A 20 3.67 5.22 -6.01
C ILE A 20 3.01 6.46 -6.62
N CYS A 21 2.65 7.44 -5.78
CA CYS A 21 2.01 8.68 -6.23
C CYS A 21 2.93 9.87 -5.99
N ASP A 22 3.46 10.45 -7.07
CA ASP A 22 4.33 11.63 -6.97
C ASP A 22 3.56 12.90 -6.58
N CYS A 23 2.29 13.04 -6.98
CA CYS A 23 1.48 14.22 -6.67
C CYS A 23 1.29 14.44 -5.15
N PHE A 24 1.07 13.36 -4.41
CA PHE A 24 0.81 13.38 -2.97
C PHE A 24 1.92 12.71 -2.15
N GLN A 25 3.03 12.38 -2.80
CA GLN A 25 4.18 11.70 -2.21
C GLN A 25 3.80 10.40 -1.46
N VAL A 26 2.86 9.63 -2.01
CA VAL A 26 2.36 8.38 -1.39
C VAL A 26 3.26 7.22 -1.77
N LYS A 27 3.67 6.46 -0.76
CA LYS A 27 4.52 5.28 -0.91
C LYS A 27 3.74 3.99 -0.79
N ALA A 28 4.34 2.89 -1.21
CA ALA A 28 3.74 1.56 -1.14
C ALA A 28 3.39 1.17 0.31
N SER A 29 4.27 1.49 1.27
CA SER A 29 4.01 1.28 2.71
C SER A 29 2.67 1.87 3.17
N ALA A 30 2.41 3.14 2.85
CA ALA A 30 1.17 3.83 3.22
C ALA A 30 -0.08 3.18 2.62
N ILE A 31 0.02 2.61 1.41
CA ILE A 31 -1.09 1.85 0.80
C ILE A 31 -1.29 0.52 1.55
N HIS A 32 -0.20 -0.17 1.88
CA HIS A 32 -0.27 -1.40 2.68
C HIS A 32 -0.83 -1.14 4.09
N GLU A 33 -0.47 -0.04 4.74
CA GLU A 33 -1.04 0.38 6.03
C GLU A 33 -2.54 0.67 5.89
N ALA A 34 -2.97 1.38 4.84
CA ALA A 34 -4.39 1.62 4.58
C ALA A 34 -5.20 0.33 4.35
N ILE A 35 -4.58 -0.71 3.76
CA ILE A 35 -5.23 -2.01 3.56
C ILE A 35 -5.28 -2.80 4.88
N ASN A 36 -4.15 -2.92 5.59
CA ASN A 36 -4.03 -3.79 6.76
C ASN A 36 -4.66 -3.17 8.02
N GLU A 37 -4.38 -1.89 8.28
CA GLU A 37 -4.87 -1.18 9.47
C GLU A 37 -6.20 -0.48 9.16
N GLY A 38 -6.26 0.17 8.00
CA GLY A 38 -7.44 0.92 7.54
C GLY A 38 -8.57 0.05 6.99
N ASN A 39 -8.38 -1.27 6.87
CA ASN A 39 -9.33 -2.23 6.31
C ASN A 39 -9.90 -1.78 4.94
N ALA A 40 -9.10 -1.06 4.15
CA ALA A 40 -9.53 -0.64 2.82
C ALA A 40 -9.66 -1.88 1.92
N GLN A 41 -10.85 -2.11 1.37
CA GLN A 41 -11.14 -3.23 0.46
C GLN A 41 -11.29 -2.74 -0.98
N THR A 42 -11.44 -1.43 -1.17
CA THR A 42 -11.69 -0.83 -2.48
C THR A 42 -10.68 0.28 -2.81
N ILE A 43 -10.46 0.50 -4.10
CA ILE A 43 -9.61 1.61 -4.58
C ILE A 43 -10.13 2.96 -4.09
N CYS A 44 -11.44 3.13 -3.98
CA CYS A 44 -12.05 4.36 -3.50
C CYS A 44 -11.68 4.63 -2.02
N GLU A 45 -11.68 3.59 -1.19
CA GLU A 45 -11.25 3.69 0.22
C GLU A 45 -9.76 3.97 0.34
N ILE A 46 -8.91 3.27 -0.43
CA ILE A 46 -7.48 3.53 -0.46
C ILE A 46 -7.20 4.98 -0.89
N THR A 47 -7.89 5.46 -1.92
CA THR A 47 -7.79 6.84 -2.40
C THR A 47 -8.24 7.83 -1.33
N ARG A 48 -9.31 7.52 -0.60
CA ARG A 48 -9.81 8.38 0.48
C ARG A 48 -8.86 8.45 1.69
N GLN A 49 -8.15 7.36 1.98
CA GLN A 49 -7.21 7.29 3.09
C GLN A 49 -5.82 7.86 2.75
N THR A 50 -5.32 7.60 1.54
CA THR A 50 -3.95 7.93 1.15
C THR A 50 -3.85 9.09 0.17
N ASN A 51 -4.95 9.53 -0.45
CA ASN A 51 -5.00 10.46 -1.58
C ASN A 51 -4.27 9.98 -2.85
N ALA A 52 -3.76 8.74 -2.88
CA ALA A 52 -3.18 8.19 -4.09
C ALA A 52 -4.25 8.10 -5.19
N GLY A 53 -3.96 8.68 -6.36
CA GLY A 53 -4.85 8.61 -7.52
C GLY A 53 -5.93 9.69 -7.60
N SER A 54 -6.16 10.52 -6.57
CA SER A 54 -7.18 11.59 -6.64
C SER A 54 -6.74 12.84 -7.43
N GLY A 55 -5.44 12.94 -7.73
CA GLY A 55 -4.83 14.06 -8.45
C GLY A 55 -4.80 13.82 -9.96
N CYS A 56 -3.62 13.52 -10.52
CA CYS A 56 -3.46 13.27 -11.95
C CYS A 56 -3.97 11.89 -12.41
N GLY A 57 -4.24 10.97 -11.48
CA GLY A 57 -4.70 9.60 -11.77
C GLY A 57 -3.65 8.66 -12.40
N SER A 58 -2.46 9.15 -12.78
CA SER A 58 -1.47 8.35 -13.54
C SER A 58 -0.95 7.12 -12.78
N CYS A 59 -0.95 7.14 -11.45
CA CYS A 59 -0.50 6.01 -10.63
C CYS A 59 -1.56 4.90 -10.47
N GLN A 60 -2.81 5.09 -10.91
CA GLN A 60 -3.86 4.07 -10.78
C GLN A 60 -3.71 2.93 -11.81
N CYS A 61 -3.06 3.18 -12.94
CA CYS A 61 -2.88 2.22 -14.03
C CYS A 61 -1.48 1.59 -14.08
N ARG A 62 -0.69 1.75 -13.02
CA ARG A 62 0.74 1.41 -12.99
C ARG A 62 1.01 -0.01 -12.52
#